data_AF-A0A955H458-F1
#
_entry.id   AF-A0A955H458-F1
#
_cell.length_a   1.000
_cell.length_b   1.000
_cell.length_c   1.000
_cell.angle_alpha   90.00
_cell.angle_beta   90.00
_cell.angle_gamma   90.00
#
_symmetry.space_group_name_H-M   'P 1'
#
loop_
_entity.id
_entity.type
_entity.pdbx_description
1 polymer ?
#
loop_
_entity_poly.entity_id
_entity_poly.type
_entity_poly.pdbx_seq_one_letter_code
_entity_poly.pdbx_strand_id
1 'polypeptide(L)'
;MNTNKMKLTALFSALIFLLPISSEAYFTTSQTATRITDNTALYTISFDFGFPTRDLVMPIGAIRDTTDEASPYIEYEFVDSDNEASILGTSAGIILTESEDVEIKNNQYFLPAGESARFSLVTLVTLPADSKEQDLALRVSHLPFTMVIDGNNLPAQLNPSELQYYITPSL
;
A
#
# COMPACT_ATOMS: atom_id res chain seq x y z
N MET A 1 -45.79 -53.67 -29.59
CA MET A 1 -44.57 -54.43 -29.21
C MET A 1 -43.46 -54.00 -30.15
N ASN A 2 -42.56 -53.12 -29.69
CA ASN A 2 -41.24 -52.90 -30.28
C ASN A 2 -40.38 -52.19 -29.23
N THR A 3 -39.23 -52.80 -28.97
CA THR A 3 -38.26 -52.52 -27.91
C THR A 3 -37.18 -51.53 -28.38
N ASN A 4 -36.58 -50.87 -27.38
CA ASN A 4 -35.26 -50.19 -27.42
C ASN A 4 -35.26 -48.78 -28.06
N LYS A 5 -34.50 -47.77 -27.62
CA LYS A 5 -33.25 -47.73 -26.86
C LYS A 5 -33.21 -46.48 -25.96
N MET A 6 -32.73 -46.68 -24.73
CA MET A 6 -32.24 -45.66 -23.81
C MET A 6 -31.16 -44.81 -24.50
N LYS A 7 -31.33 -43.49 -24.54
CA LYS A 7 -30.24 -42.54 -24.86
C LYS A 7 -29.98 -41.68 -23.62
N LEU A 8 -29.04 -42.17 -22.82
CA LEU A 8 -28.31 -41.39 -21.83
C LEU A 8 -27.31 -40.54 -22.63
N THR A 9 -27.41 -39.22 -22.59
CA THR A 9 -26.39 -38.36 -23.21
C THR A 9 -26.25 -37.05 -22.44
N ALA A 10 -25.19 -37.04 -21.63
CA ALA A 10 -24.32 -35.92 -21.31
C ALA A 10 -24.94 -34.64 -20.73
N LEU A 11 -24.98 -34.62 -19.40
CA LEU A 11 -24.76 -33.43 -18.58
C LEU A 11 -23.39 -32.83 -18.96
N PHE A 12 -23.36 -31.72 -19.70
CA PHE A 12 -22.13 -30.97 -19.95
C PHE A 12 -22.12 -29.74 -19.06
N SER A 13 -21.24 -29.79 -18.06
CA SER A 13 -20.90 -28.73 -17.12
C SER A 13 -20.66 -27.40 -17.83
N ALA A 14 -21.61 -26.48 -17.72
CA ALA A 14 -21.33 -25.05 -17.84
C ALA A 14 -20.92 -24.52 -16.46
N LEU A 15 -19.81 -25.03 -15.93
CA LEU A 15 -19.06 -24.32 -14.89
C LEU A 15 -18.31 -23.21 -15.64
N ILE A 16 -19.05 -22.18 -16.04
CA ILE A 16 -18.45 -20.96 -16.58
C ILE A 16 -17.58 -20.43 -15.44
N PHE A 17 -16.28 -20.45 -15.69
CA PHE A 17 -15.26 -19.84 -14.87
C PHE A 17 -15.75 -18.48 -14.39
N LEU A 18 -16.13 -18.40 -13.12
CA LEU A 18 -15.98 -17.18 -12.34
C LEU A 18 -14.46 -16.94 -12.26
N LEU A 19 -13.88 -16.45 -13.36
CA LEU A 19 -12.57 -15.84 -13.27
C LEU A 19 -12.75 -14.74 -12.24
N PRO A 20 -12.01 -14.74 -11.12
CA PRO A 20 -11.94 -13.55 -10.30
C PRO A 20 -11.48 -12.46 -11.26
N ILE A 21 -12.36 -11.49 -11.53
CA ILE A 21 -11.95 -10.21 -12.11
C ILE A 21 -10.89 -9.76 -11.12
N SER A 22 -9.64 -9.79 -11.58
CA SER A 22 -8.48 -9.54 -10.77
C SER A 22 -8.75 -8.24 -10.01
N SER A 23 -8.95 -8.35 -8.70
CA SER A 23 -8.65 -7.23 -7.84
C SER A 23 -7.24 -6.86 -8.23
N GLU A 24 -7.03 -5.66 -8.78
CA GLU A 24 -5.70 -5.08 -8.79
C GLU A 24 -5.39 -4.93 -7.29
N ALA A 25 -4.71 -5.94 -6.77
CA ALA A 25 -4.83 -6.36 -5.38
C ALA A 25 -3.81 -5.58 -4.56
N TYR A 26 -4.17 -4.36 -4.19
CA TYR A 26 -3.42 -3.59 -3.20
C TYR A 26 -3.96 -3.95 -1.84
N PHE A 27 -3.13 -4.57 -1.02
CA PHE A 27 -3.50 -4.91 0.34
C PHE A 27 -2.35 -4.59 1.27
N THR A 28 -2.69 -4.00 2.42
CA THR A 28 -1.77 -3.91 3.55
C THR A 28 -1.48 -5.31 4.07
N THR A 29 -0.21 -5.62 4.28
CA THR A 29 0.24 -6.95 4.67
C THR A 29 0.70 -7.02 6.11
N SER A 30 1.31 -5.94 6.61
CA SER A 30 1.71 -5.83 8.02
C SER A 30 1.84 -4.38 8.44
N GLN A 31 1.42 -4.06 9.67
CA GLN A 31 1.72 -2.79 10.30
C GLN A 31 2.35 -3.03 11.66
N THR A 32 3.40 -2.28 11.97
CA THR A 32 4.12 -2.40 13.26
C THR A 32 4.50 -1.04 13.79
N ALA A 33 4.42 -0.89 15.11
CA ALA A 33 5.00 0.22 15.85
C ALA A 33 5.97 -0.35 16.88
N THR A 34 7.23 0.10 16.86
CA THR A 34 8.29 -0.37 17.75
C THR A 34 8.93 0.81 18.46
N ARG A 35 8.86 0.82 19.78
CA ARG A 35 9.59 1.80 20.60
C ARG A 35 11.10 1.48 20.57
N ILE A 36 11.92 2.46 20.21
CA ILE A 36 13.39 2.34 20.15
C ILE A 36 14.02 2.92 21.42
N THR A 37 13.51 4.07 21.89
CA THR A 37 13.89 4.73 23.14
C THR A 37 12.63 5.30 23.80
N ASP A 38 12.78 5.94 24.97
CA ASP A 38 11.65 6.59 25.67
C ASP A 38 10.91 7.62 24.81
N ASN A 39 11.59 8.26 23.86
CA ASN A 39 11.03 9.32 23.01
C ASN A 39 11.18 9.06 21.51
N THR A 40 11.63 7.87 21.09
CA THR A 40 11.85 7.55 19.68
C THR A 40 11.16 6.24 19.33
N ALA A 41 10.45 6.22 18.21
CA ALA A 41 9.76 5.04 17.72
C ALA A 41 9.91 4.87 16.21
N LEU A 42 9.88 3.61 15.80
CA LEU A 42 9.92 3.16 14.42
C LEU A 42 8.57 2.55 14.05
N TYR A 43 7.99 3.07 12.98
CA TYR A 43 6.73 2.61 12.42
C TYR A 43 6.97 2.01 11.05
N THR A 44 6.30 0.91 10.76
CA THR A 44 6.36 0.24 9.46
C THR A 44 4.95 -0.09 9.00
N ILE A 45 4.63 0.29 7.76
CA ILE A 45 3.42 -0.15 7.05
C ILE A 45 3.88 -0.82 5.76
N SER A 46 3.66 -2.13 5.65
CA SER A 46 3.97 -2.90 4.45
C SER A 46 2.70 -3.17 3.64
N PHE A 47 2.83 -3.09 2.32
CA PHE A 47 1.75 -3.32 1.38
C PHE A 47 2.29 -3.96 0.11
N ASP A 48 1.50 -4.85 -0.48
CA ASP A 48 1.83 -5.46 -1.77
C ASP A 48 1.16 -4.64 -2.89
N PHE A 49 1.91 -4.34 -3.95
CA PHE A 49 1.45 -3.49 -5.04
C PHE A 49 1.97 -4.00 -6.39
N GLY A 50 1.13 -3.95 -7.42
CA GLY A 50 1.45 -4.38 -8.77
C GLY A 50 0.23 -4.39 -9.68
N PHE A 51 0.46 -4.51 -10.98
CA PHE A 51 -0.61 -4.55 -11.98
C PHE A 51 -0.38 -5.71 -12.96
N PRO A 52 -1.44 -6.40 -13.38
CA PRO A 52 -1.30 -7.52 -14.31
C PRO A 52 -0.92 -7.09 -15.73
N THR A 53 -1.21 -5.84 -16.12
CA THR A 53 -1.11 -5.38 -17.53
C THR A 53 -0.41 -4.04 -17.70
N ARG A 54 0.15 -3.48 -16.63
CA ARG A 54 0.72 -2.12 -16.61
C ARG A 54 1.99 -2.12 -15.79
N ASP A 55 2.97 -1.35 -16.18
CA ASP A 55 4.11 -1.13 -15.29
C ASP A 55 3.68 -0.18 -14.17
N LEU A 56 4.24 -0.39 -12.99
CA LEU A 56 4.07 0.46 -11.82
C LEU A 56 5.31 1.33 -11.64
N VAL A 57 5.08 2.61 -11.35
CA VAL A 57 6.07 3.52 -10.79
C VAL A 57 5.61 3.99 -9.42
N MET A 58 6.43 3.77 -8.40
CA MET A 58 6.14 4.08 -6.99
C MET A 58 7.19 5.08 -6.43
N PRO A 59 6.78 6.11 -5.68
CA PRO A 59 7.73 7.01 -5.02
C PRO A 59 8.64 6.29 -4.03
N ILE A 60 9.91 6.71 -3.96
CA ILE A 60 10.87 6.26 -2.92
C ILE A 60 10.73 7.11 -1.65
N GLY A 61 10.48 8.41 -1.82
CA GLY A 61 10.40 9.35 -0.70
C GLY A 61 9.03 9.31 -0.02
N ALA A 62 9.05 9.52 1.29
CA ALA A 62 7.86 9.75 2.08
C ALA A 62 8.02 10.99 2.95
N ILE A 63 6.96 11.78 3.08
CA ILE A 63 6.97 13.03 3.84
C ILE A 63 5.83 13.04 4.85
N ARG A 64 6.05 13.68 6.00
CA ARG A 64 4.95 13.93 6.93
C ARG A 64 4.03 14.96 6.29
N ASP A 65 2.73 14.66 6.30
CA ASP A 65 1.62 15.38 5.68
C ASP A 65 1.95 16.86 5.44
N THR A 66 1.96 17.22 4.16
CA THR A 66 2.15 18.59 3.73
C THR A 66 0.80 19.07 3.24
N THR A 67 0.41 20.30 3.58
CA THR A 67 -0.86 20.88 3.11
C THR A 67 -0.90 21.12 1.59
N ASP A 68 -0.02 20.49 0.81
CA ASP A 68 0.17 20.64 -0.62
C ASP A 68 -0.36 19.41 -1.36
N GLU A 69 -1.54 19.54 -1.98
CA GLU A 69 -2.24 18.45 -2.67
C GLU A 69 -1.49 17.89 -3.91
N ALA A 70 -0.34 18.44 -4.28
CA ALA A 70 0.43 18.05 -5.47
C ALA A 70 1.74 17.28 -5.17
N SER A 71 1.93 16.80 -3.94
CA SER A 71 3.15 16.09 -3.54
C SER A 71 3.38 14.80 -4.35
N PRO A 72 4.58 14.59 -4.96
CA PRO A 72 4.91 13.35 -5.65
C PRO A 72 5.38 12.24 -4.70
N TYR A 73 5.28 12.45 -3.38
CA TYR A 73 5.77 11.55 -2.34
C TYR A 73 4.60 10.84 -1.65
N ILE A 74 4.88 9.70 -0.99
CA ILE A 74 3.92 9.12 -0.06
C ILE A 74 3.82 10.04 1.16
N GLU A 75 2.60 10.43 1.51
CA GLU A 75 2.36 11.27 2.69
C GLU A 75 1.81 10.45 3.84
N TYR A 76 2.25 10.81 5.03
CA TYR A 76 1.84 10.16 6.26
C TYR A 76 1.63 11.17 7.37
N GLU A 77 0.80 10.83 8.33
CA GLU A 77 0.58 11.60 9.53
C GLU A 77 0.70 10.70 10.76
N PHE A 78 0.92 11.33 11.91
CA PHE A 78 0.76 10.64 13.19
C PHE A 78 -0.58 11.02 13.76
N VAL A 79 -1.29 10.04 14.31
CA VAL A 79 -2.56 10.26 14.99
C VAL A 79 -2.49 9.79 16.43
N ASP A 80 -3.19 10.49 17.31
CA ASP A 80 -3.32 10.13 18.72
C ASP A 80 -4.44 9.10 18.98
N SER A 81 -4.74 8.85 20.25
CA SER A 81 -5.80 7.93 20.67
C SER A 81 -7.22 8.37 20.26
N ASP A 82 -7.42 9.67 20.03
CA ASP A 82 -8.68 10.24 19.57
C ASP A 82 -8.74 10.33 18.02
N ASN A 83 -7.73 9.76 17.34
CA ASN A 83 -7.57 9.74 15.89
C ASN A 83 -7.38 11.15 15.28
N GLU A 84 -6.92 12.11 16.09
CA GLU A 84 -6.57 13.45 15.66
C GLU A 84 -5.12 13.52 15.18
N ALA A 85 -4.87 14.30 14.13
CA ALA A 85 -3.53 14.47 13.57
C ALA A 85 -2.62 15.23 14.55
N SER A 86 -1.53 14.60 14.96
CA SER A 86 -0.49 15.20 15.78
C SER A 86 0.62 15.75 14.89
N ILE A 87 1.10 16.95 15.21
CA ILE A 87 2.29 17.57 14.61
C ILE A 87 3.52 17.49 15.53
N LEU A 88 3.42 16.78 16.66
CA LEU A 88 4.50 16.69 17.64
C LEU A 88 5.70 15.92 17.08
N GLY A 89 6.89 16.32 17.54
CA GLY A 89 8.15 15.68 17.20
C GLY A 89 8.64 15.93 15.78
N THR A 90 9.82 15.38 15.49
CA THR A 90 10.40 15.36 14.14
C THR A 90 10.35 13.94 13.61
N SER A 91 10.11 13.79 12.30
CA SER A 91 10.05 12.49 11.65
C SER A 91 10.78 12.45 10.32
N ALA A 92 11.21 11.26 9.94
CA ALA A 92 11.73 10.97 8.61
C ALA A 92 11.13 9.65 8.14
N GLY A 93 10.64 9.63 6.90
CA GLY A 93 10.02 8.47 6.28
C GLY A 93 10.72 8.10 4.98
N ILE A 94 10.74 6.81 4.67
CA ILE A 94 11.23 6.28 3.40
C ILE A 94 10.41 5.06 2.98
N ILE A 95 10.27 4.85 1.68
CA ILE A 95 9.72 3.64 1.12
C ILE A 95 10.86 2.69 0.78
N LEU A 96 10.76 1.45 1.23
CA LEU A 96 11.71 0.37 0.95
C LEU A 96 11.01 -0.79 0.27
N THR A 97 11.76 -1.58 -0.50
CA THR A 97 11.33 -2.87 -1.02
C THR A 97 12.50 -3.85 -0.98
N GLU A 98 12.20 -5.12 -0.78
CA GLU A 98 13.17 -6.23 -0.85
C GLU A 98 13.00 -7.05 -2.13
N SER A 99 12.09 -6.66 -3.04
CA SER A 99 11.83 -7.38 -4.29
C SER A 99 12.94 -7.14 -5.30
N GLU A 100 13.46 -8.23 -5.86
CA GLU A 100 14.49 -8.19 -6.91
C GLU A 100 13.94 -7.72 -8.27
N ASP A 101 12.62 -7.78 -8.46
CA ASP A 101 11.92 -7.38 -9.69
C ASP A 101 11.68 -5.87 -9.76
N VAL A 102 11.99 -5.14 -8.68
CA VAL A 102 11.88 -3.68 -8.62
C VAL A 102 13.21 -3.03 -8.97
N GLU A 103 13.22 -2.23 -10.02
CA GLU A 103 14.36 -1.41 -10.41
C GLU A 103 14.20 0.03 -9.92
N ILE A 104 15.30 0.73 -9.65
CA ILE A 104 15.26 2.18 -9.39
C ILE A 104 15.53 2.93 -10.70
N LYS A 105 14.57 3.73 -11.15
CA LYS A 105 14.68 4.61 -12.33
C LYS A 105 14.22 6.01 -11.97
N ASN A 106 15.03 7.03 -12.29
CA ASN A 106 14.70 8.44 -12.04
C ASN A 106 14.25 8.73 -10.59
N ASN A 107 14.91 8.13 -9.60
CA ASN A 107 14.59 8.27 -8.18
C ASN A 107 13.18 7.77 -7.79
N GLN A 108 12.65 6.81 -8.54
CA GLN A 108 11.40 6.11 -8.27
C GLN A 108 11.61 4.61 -8.43
N TYR A 109 10.78 3.82 -7.76
CA TYR A 109 10.70 2.38 -7.98
C TYR A 109 9.92 2.11 -9.26
N PHE A 110 10.44 1.22 -10.11
CA PHE A 110 9.81 0.73 -11.32
C PHE A 110 9.60 -0.79 -11.19
N LEU A 111 8.37 -1.25 -11.37
CA LEU A 111 8.00 -2.65 -11.33
C LEU A 111 7.27 -3.00 -12.64
N PRO A 112 7.75 -3.97 -13.43
CA PRO A 112 7.13 -4.32 -14.70
C PRO A 112 5.74 -4.93 -14.55
N ALA A 113 4.94 -4.85 -15.61
CA ALA A 113 3.63 -5.48 -15.71
C ALA A 113 3.69 -6.99 -15.46
N GLY A 114 2.68 -7.52 -14.78
CA GLY A 114 2.57 -8.94 -14.44
C GLY A 114 3.21 -9.31 -13.11
N GLU A 115 4.02 -8.41 -12.53
CA GLU A 115 4.66 -8.61 -11.24
C GLU A 115 3.93 -7.88 -10.11
N SER A 116 4.20 -8.32 -8.88
CA SER A 116 3.79 -7.65 -7.65
C SER A 116 4.96 -7.61 -6.68
N ALA A 117 5.18 -6.46 -6.04
CA ALA A 117 6.24 -6.30 -5.06
C ALA A 117 5.68 -5.81 -3.72
N ARG A 118 6.37 -6.19 -2.64
CA ARG A 118 6.13 -5.65 -1.31
C ARG A 118 6.91 -4.35 -1.13
N PHE A 119 6.18 -3.29 -0.80
CA PHE A 119 6.74 -2.02 -0.38
C PHE A 119 6.48 -1.83 1.11
N SER A 120 7.38 -1.11 1.78
CA SER A 120 7.24 -0.77 3.20
C SER A 120 7.53 0.71 3.40
N LEU A 121 6.55 1.44 3.90
CA LEU A 121 6.77 2.76 4.50
C LEU A 121 7.41 2.54 5.87
N VAL A 122 8.65 2.97 6.02
CA VAL A 122 9.40 2.95 7.28
C VAL A 122 9.58 4.38 7.75
N THR A 123 9.06 4.69 8.93
CA THR A 123 9.07 6.04 9.49
C THR A 123 9.64 6.03 10.90
N LEU A 124 10.65 6.85 11.13
CA LEU A 124 11.19 7.13 12.45
C LEU A 124 10.61 8.45 12.96
N VAL A 125 10.13 8.48 14.20
CA VAL A 125 9.72 9.72 14.87
C VAL A 125 10.45 9.87 16.19
N THR A 126 10.85 11.10 16.47
CA THR A 126 11.45 11.52 17.74
C THR A 126 10.56 12.59 18.36
N LEU A 127 9.99 12.28 19.51
CA LEU A 127 9.13 13.17 20.28
C LEU A 127 9.96 14.04 21.24
N PRO A 128 9.45 15.23 21.62
CA PRO A 128 10.01 16.00 22.72
C PRO A 128 10.05 15.16 24.01
N ALA A 129 11.11 15.30 24.81
CA ALA A 129 11.33 14.47 26.01
C ALA A 129 10.24 14.65 27.09
N ASP A 130 9.52 15.76 27.05
CA ASP A 130 8.41 16.11 27.94
C ASP A 130 7.02 15.81 27.35
N SER A 131 6.97 15.17 26.17
CA SER A 131 5.71 14.77 25.55
C SER A 131 4.97 13.77 26.44
N LYS A 132 3.74 14.14 26.82
CA LYS A 132 2.78 13.22 27.47
C LYS A 132 2.10 12.31 26.47
N GLU A 133 2.09 12.72 25.21
CA GLU A 133 1.55 11.96 24.10
C GLU A 133 2.62 10.97 23.67
N GLN A 134 2.44 9.70 24.04
CA GLN A 134 3.36 8.60 23.70
C GLN A 134 2.70 7.53 22.82
N ASP A 135 1.38 7.55 22.72
CA ASP A 135 0.57 6.50 22.09
C ASP A 135 0.12 6.99 20.70
N LEU A 136 1.09 7.24 19.83
CA LEU A 136 0.84 7.64 18.46
C LEU A 136 0.71 6.41 17.56
N ALA A 137 -0.10 6.53 16.51
CA ALA A 137 -0.12 5.62 15.37
C ALA A 137 0.32 6.38 14.11
N LEU A 138 0.98 5.68 13.18
CA LEU A 138 1.27 6.20 11.85
C LEU A 138 0.09 5.88 10.93
N ARG A 139 -0.39 6.86 10.17
CA ARG A 139 -1.42 6.70 9.13
C ARG A 139 -0.90 7.22 7.78
N VAL A 140 -1.11 6.47 6.70
CA VAL A 140 -0.87 6.97 5.35
C VAL A 140 -2.04 7.88 4.94
N SER A 141 -1.76 9.14 4.63
CA SER A 141 -2.76 10.12 4.21
C SER A 141 -2.84 10.25 2.68
N HIS A 142 -1.75 9.97 1.98
CA HIS A 142 -1.68 10.02 0.53
C HIS A 142 -0.70 8.95 -0.01
N LEU A 143 -1.14 8.15 -0.98
CA LEU A 143 -0.31 7.14 -1.63
C LEU A 143 -0.42 7.29 -3.15
N PRO A 144 0.43 8.13 -3.76
CA PRO A 144 0.45 8.32 -5.20
C PRO A 144 1.29 7.23 -5.86
N PHE A 145 0.90 6.87 -7.08
CA PHE A 145 1.64 5.98 -7.96
C PHE A 145 1.38 6.37 -9.41
N THR A 146 2.16 5.82 -10.34
CA THR A 146 1.94 6.02 -11.78
C THR A 146 1.85 4.68 -12.46
N MET A 147 0.81 4.49 -13.26
CA MET A 147 0.72 3.37 -14.20
C MET A 147 1.34 3.78 -15.53
N VAL A 148 2.17 2.93 -16.13
CA VAL A 148 2.70 3.16 -17.47
C VAL A 148 2.01 2.22 -18.46
N ILE A 149 1.42 2.80 -19.51
CA ILE A 149 0.68 2.08 -20.56
C ILE A 149 1.14 2.58 -21.91
N ASP A 150 1.73 1.69 -22.71
CA ASP A 150 2.26 2.03 -24.05
C ASP A 150 3.19 3.27 -24.03
N GLY A 151 3.99 3.40 -22.97
CA GLY A 151 4.91 4.53 -22.76
C GLY A 151 4.27 5.81 -22.23
N ASN A 152 2.96 5.82 -21.96
CA ASN A 152 2.27 6.96 -21.36
C ASN A 152 2.14 6.79 -19.85
N ASN A 153 2.44 7.87 -19.11
CA ASN A 153 2.29 7.92 -17.67
C ASN A 153 0.85 8.32 -17.30
N LEU A 154 0.19 7.51 -16.50
CA LEU A 154 -1.11 7.76 -15.90
C LEU A 154 -0.95 7.84 -14.37
N PRO A 155 -0.81 9.06 -13.81
CA PRO A 155 -0.79 9.26 -12.36
C PRO A 155 -2.11 8.80 -11.73
N ALA A 156 -2.01 8.20 -10.56
CA ALA A 156 -3.13 7.73 -9.77
C ALA A 156 -2.76 7.74 -8.27
N GLN A 157 -3.75 7.52 -7.42
CA GLN A 157 -3.59 7.41 -5.98
C GLN A 157 -4.61 6.42 -5.42
N LEU A 158 -4.33 5.86 -4.24
CA LEU A 158 -5.34 5.09 -3.54
C LEU A 158 -6.51 5.97 -3.10
N ASN A 159 -7.71 5.39 -3.08
CA ASN A 159 -8.88 6.11 -2.59
C ASN A 159 -8.80 6.28 -1.07
N PRO A 160 -9.37 7.36 -0.52
CA PRO A 160 -9.41 7.56 0.94
C PRO A 160 -10.03 6.38 1.72
N SER A 161 -11.02 5.70 1.13
CA SER A 161 -11.62 4.50 1.74
C SER A 161 -10.70 3.28 1.76
N GLU A 162 -9.64 3.26 0.96
CA GLU A 162 -8.63 2.20 0.97
C GLU A 162 -7.52 2.53 1.98
N LEU A 163 -7.18 3.82 2.11
CA LEU A 163 -6.18 4.31 3.07
C LEU A 163 -6.54 4.05 4.54
N GLN A 164 -7.82 3.86 4.87
CA GLN A 164 -8.23 3.50 6.24
C GLN A 164 -7.56 2.21 6.75
N TYR A 165 -7.07 1.35 5.86
CA TYR A 165 -6.36 0.12 6.23
C TYR A 165 -4.87 0.35 6.45
N TYR A 166 -4.32 1.52 6.16
CA TYR A 166 -2.91 1.85 6.22
C TYR A 166 -2.61 2.65 7.49
N ILE A 167 -2.91 2.05 8.65
CA ILE A 167 -2.67 2.62 9.98
C ILE A 167 -1.94 1.60 10.86
N THR A 168 -0.92 2.02 11.60
CA THR A 168 -0.26 1.14 12.57
C THR A 168 -1.06 1.02 13.86
N PRO A 169 -0.81 -0.01 14.69
CA PRO A 169 -1.20 0.08 16.09
C PRO A 169 -0.59 1.33 16.74
N SER A 170 -1.28 1.87 17.75
CA SER A 170 -0.69 2.83 18.67
C SER A 170 0.39 2.14 19.54
N LEU A 171 1.39 2.91 19.96
CA LEU A 171 2.42 2.45 20.91
C LEU A 171 1.90 2.23 22.33
#